data_AF-A0A8D8WWZ4-F1
#
_entry.id   AF-A0A8D8WWZ4-F1
#
_cell.length_a   1.000
_cell.length_b   1.000
_cell.length_c   1.000
_cell.angle_alpha   90.00
_cell.angle_beta   90.00
_cell.angle_gamma   90.00
#
_symmetry.space_group_name_H-M   'P 1'
#
loop_
_entity.id
_entity.type
_entity.pdbx_description
1 polymer ?
#
loop_
_entity_poly.entity_id
_entity_poly.type
_entity_poly.pdbx_seq_one_letter_code
_entity_poly.pdbx_strand_id
1 'polypeptide(L)'
;MPIFKSEWNLQWSVMIILYYVDIIDCSNYYIPDRGKKTSNEELRDLTEELYALDTFNYEKYVRFNFQHKTYYPNITHYSLYEFPEKAQNPLIEIKDKSLYNVSTVRALLELFPHFNPDINAYEINSRRKRKLKKRFLNKVCNTPVMQKMQQFFIKKGELKSDLLEEYFTFLSDMWFEPFKRHTHSQHVSSSGFEHTFLAEYSKNDTHIRVYGFHNWLYFHYLESLNQSLAYHGHSRRRAIGNNESRTLQLTNVFMDWQDCQRVGGMILGISPELELALYTLCIMYRTNDPDGCRISLGGSEVVIRAFEYYVKKQRYISSVFPVFDYRPWNLSVTTTRRPRPPKLTEPKSMFMF
;
A
#
# COMPACT_ATOMS: atom_id res chain seq x y z
N MET A 1 13.93 -45.51 -11.07
CA MET A 1 12.72 -44.97 -10.44
C MET A 1 13.07 -43.62 -9.85
N PRO A 2 12.65 -42.49 -10.46
CA PRO A 2 13.11 -41.19 -10.02
C PRO A 2 12.20 -40.58 -8.94
N ILE A 3 12.89 -39.84 -8.09
CA ILE A 3 12.47 -39.01 -6.97
C ILE A 3 11.86 -37.71 -7.52
N PHE A 4 10.64 -37.33 -7.13
CA PHE A 4 10.09 -35.97 -7.32
C PHE A 4 8.90 -35.73 -6.37
N LYS A 5 9.16 -35.34 -5.12
CA LYS A 5 8.19 -34.69 -4.22
C LYS A 5 8.91 -33.89 -3.12
N SER A 6 9.41 -32.70 -3.41
CA SER A 6 9.76 -31.72 -2.36
C SER A 6 9.74 -30.23 -2.78
N GLU A 7 9.60 -29.89 -4.06
CA GLU A 7 9.62 -28.48 -4.50
C GLU A 7 8.31 -27.71 -4.28
N TRP A 8 7.19 -28.41 -4.04
CA TRP A 8 5.85 -27.78 -3.99
C TRP A 8 5.49 -27.10 -2.66
N ASN A 9 6.28 -27.25 -1.58
CA ASN A 9 5.93 -26.71 -0.25
C ASN A 9 6.69 -25.43 0.14
N LEU A 10 7.88 -25.16 -0.39
CA LEU A 10 8.63 -23.96 0.03
C LEU A 10 8.11 -22.66 -0.59
N GLN A 11 7.56 -22.69 -1.81
CA GLN A 11 7.04 -21.49 -2.49
C GLN A 11 5.85 -20.85 -1.74
N TRP A 12 5.17 -21.61 -0.88
CA TRP A 12 4.00 -21.18 -0.11
C TRP A 12 4.34 -20.32 1.11
N SER A 13 5.35 -20.70 1.88
CA SER A 13 5.77 -19.97 3.09
C SER A 13 6.25 -18.55 2.76
N VAL A 14 6.81 -18.39 1.57
CA VAL A 14 7.47 -17.19 1.04
C VAL A 14 6.46 -16.13 0.63
N MET A 15 5.42 -16.54 -0.11
CA MET A 15 4.36 -15.62 -0.52
C MET A 15 3.51 -15.17 0.68
N ILE A 16 3.28 -16.06 1.66
CA ILE A 16 2.61 -15.69 2.92
C ILE A 16 3.41 -14.60 3.63
N ILE A 17 4.73 -14.73 3.74
CA ILE A 17 5.57 -13.72 4.42
C ILE A 17 5.51 -12.36 3.71
N LEU A 18 5.57 -12.30 2.37
CA LEU A 18 5.50 -11.04 1.61
C LEU A 18 4.23 -10.23 1.90
N TYR A 19 3.06 -10.88 2.03
CA TYR A 19 1.81 -10.19 2.36
C TYR A 19 1.68 -9.81 3.84
N TYR A 20 2.29 -10.56 4.75
CA TYR A 20 2.34 -10.21 6.18
C TYR A 20 3.29 -9.04 6.48
N VAL A 21 4.19 -8.69 5.55
CA VAL A 21 5.06 -7.51 5.73
C VAL A 21 4.25 -6.22 5.73
N ASP A 22 3.10 -6.20 5.06
CA ASP A 22 2.35 -4.97 4.68
C ASP A 22 1.20 -4.65 5.60
N ILE A 23 0.99 -5.48 6.61
CA ILE A 23 -0.10 -5.34 7.55
C ILE A 23 0.53 -5.01 8.88
N ILE A 24 0.08 -3.92 9.50
CA ILE A 24 0.43 -3.61 10.89
C ILE A 24 0.05 -4.84 11.74
N ASP A 25 0.93 -5.31 12.63
CA ASP A 25 0.62 -6.45 13.51
C ASP A 25 -0.54 -6.06 14.42
N CYS A 26 -1.75 -6.41 13.97
CA CYS A 26 -2.99 -6.04 14.61
C CYS A 26 -3.60 -7.19 15.44
N SER A 27 -2.79 -8.19 15.82
CA SER A 27 -3.22 -9.38 16.57
C SER A 27 -4.01 -9.07 17.86
N ASN A 28 -3.94 -7.84 18.37
CA ASN A 28 -4.65 -7.38 19.57
C ASN A 28 -5.78 -6.35 19.31
N TYR A 29 -6.12 -6.02 18.06
CA TYR A 29 -7.15 -5.03 17.76
C TYR A 29 -8.47 -5.65 17.31
N TYR A 30 -9.56 -4.99 17.69
CA TYR A 30 -10.91 -5.37 17.30
C TYR A 30 -11.17 -5.04 15.83
N ILE A 31 -11.70 -6.02 15.09
CA ILE A 31 -12.14 -5.87 13.70
C ILE A 31 -13.66 -6.10 13.66
N PRO A 32 -14.48 -5.04 13.57
CA PRO A 32 -15.92 -5.18 13.41
C PRO A 32 -16.26 -5.68 12.00
N ASP A 33 -17.18 -6.63 11.90
CA ASP A 33 -17.87 -6.94 10.64
C ASP A 33 -18.84 -5.79 10.32
N ARG A 34 -18.62 -5.10 9.21
CA ARG A 34 -19.46 -3.98 8.78
C ARG A 34 -20.63 -4.40 7.89
N GLY A 35 -20.68 -5.66 7.46
CA GLY A 35 -21.59 -6.12 6.41
C GLY A 35 -21.31 -5.45 5.06
N LYS A 36 -21.52 -6.16 3.94
CA LYS A 36 -21.35 -5.57 2.61
C LYS A 36 -22.51 -4.61 2.31
N LYS A 37 -22.31 -3.30 2.55
CA LYS A 37 -23.31 -2.24 2.22
C LYS A 37 -23.48 -1.95 0.72
N THR A 38 -22.65 -2.56 -0.12
CA THR A 38 -22.55 -2.33 -1.58
C THR A 38 -22.22 -3.66 -2.26
N SER A 39 -22.90 -4.00 -3.36
CA SER A 39 -22.65 -5.24 -4.11
C SER A 39 -21.28 -5.18 -4.83
N ASN A 40 -20.75 -6.33 -5.24
CA ASN A 40 -19.51 -6.36 -6.04
C ASN A 40 -19.72 -5.74 -7.43
N GLU A 41 -20.90 -5.92 -8.01
CA GLU A 41 -21.28 -5.35 -9.29
C GLU A 41 -21.34 -3.82 -9.22
N GLU A 42 -22.00 -3.25 -8.20
CA GLU A 42 -22.08 -1.80 -8.01
C GLU A 42 -20.69 -1.16 -7.83
N LEU A 43 -19.76 -1.83 -7.12
CA LEU A 43 -18.38 -1.36 -7.03
C LEU A 43 -17.65 -1.44 -8.37
N ARG A 44 -17.80 -2.54 -9.12
CA ARG A 44 -17.15 -2.72 -10.42
C ARG A 44 -17.62 -1.64 -11.41
N ASP A 45 -18.92 -1.42 -11.49
CA ASP A 45 -19.52 -0.42 -12.37
C ASP A 45 -19.02 0.98 -12.02
N LEU A 46 -19.03 1.33 -10.73
CA LEU A 46 -18.51 2.62 -10.28
C LEU A 46 -17.03 2.78 -10.66
N THR A 47 -16.19 1.76 -10.47
CA THR A 47 -14.76 1.87 -10.79
C THR A 47 -14.48 1.99 -12.29
N GLU A 48 -15.34 1.44 -13.15
CA GLU A 48 -15.28 1.68 -14.60
C GLU A 48 -15.60 3.15 -14.93
N GLU A 49 -16.63 3.71 -14.29
CA GLU A 49 -16.96 5.13 -14.46
C GLU A 49 -15.81 6.04 -13.97
N LEU A 50 -15.21 5.72 -12.81
CA LEU A 50 -14.07 6.46 -12.30
C LEU A 50 -12.86 6.39 -13.24
N TYR A 51 -12.56 5.20 -13.78
CA TYR A 51 -11.49 5.01 -14.76
C TYR A 51 -11.73 5.82 -16.04
N ALA A 52 -12.97 5.85 -16.54
CA ALA A 52 -13.33 6.63 -17.72
C ALA A 52 -13.12 8.15 -17.51
N LEU A 53 -13.36 8.65 -16.29
CA LEU A 53 -13.19 10.05 -15.91
C LEU A 53 -11.73 10.45 -15.66
N ASP A 54 -10.82 9.50 -15.41
CA ASP A 54 -9.40 9.77 -15.16
C ASP A 54 -8.66 10.11 -16.45
N THR A 55 -8.85 11.34 -16.95
CA THR A 55 -8.52 11.65 -18.35
C THR A 55 -7.04 11.97 -18.64
N PHE A 56 -6.17 12.03 -17.64
CA PHE A 56 -4.78 12.41 -17.83
C PHE A 56 -3.97 11.28 -18.48
N ASN A 57 -3.26 11.57 -19.58
CA ASN A 57 -2.41 10.58 -20.26
C ASN A 57 -0.96 10.69 -19.77
N TYR A 58 -0.57 9.80 -18.86
CA TYR A 58 0.80 9.74 -18.33
C TYR A 58 1.83 9.20 -19.32
N GLU A 59 1.43 8.42 -20.33
CA GLU A 59 2.36 7.84 -21.31
C GLU A 59 3.08 8.92 -22.11
N LYS A 60 2.51 10.13 -22.26
CA LYS A 60 3.22 11.25 -22.91
C LYS A 60 4.42 11.74 -22.10
N TYR A 61 4.35 11.62 -20.78
CA TYR A 61 5.31 12.23 -19.86
C TYR A 61 6.28 11.23 -19.23
N VAL A 62 5.89 9.96 -19.16
CA VAL A 62 6.62 8.92 -18.42
C VAL A 62 6.86 7.71 -19.33
N ARG A 63 8.03 7.09 -19.18
CA ARG A 63 8.34 5.76 -19.70
C ARG A 63 8.70 4.84 -18.53
N PHE A 64 8.09 3.66 -18.48
CA PHE A 64 8.45 2.63 -17.51
C PHE A 64 9.50 1.70 -18.11
N ASN A 65 10.73 1.78 -17.61
CA ASN A 65 11.87 0.97 -18.03
C ASN A 65 11.98 -0.30 -17.16
N PHE A 66 11.14 -1.30 -17.47
CA PHE A 66 11.03 -2.55 -16.71
C PHE A 66 12.27 -3.44 -16.69
N GLN A 67 13.24 -3.19 -17.59
CA GLN A 67 14.50 -3.92 -17.68
C GLN A 67 14.30 -5.45 -17.63
N HIS A 68 15.02 -6.16 -16.76
CA HIS A 68 14.97 -7.61 -16.68
C HIS A 68 13.86 -8.11 -15.74
N LYS A 69 13.41 -9.35 -15.99
CA LYS A 69 12.51 -10.06 -15.10
C LYS A 69 13.33 -10.75 -14.02
N THR A 70 12.93 -10.55 -12.77
CA THR A 70 13.64 -11.04 -11.60
C THR A 70 12.83 -12.16 -10.96
N TYR A 71 13.50 -13.27 -10.67
CA TYR A 71 12.90 -14.45 -10.06
C TYR A 71 13.57 -14.71 -8.71
N TYR A 72 12.77 -15.00 -7.70
CA TYR A 72 13.28 -15.37 -6.38
C TYR A 72 12.97 -16.85 -6.09
N PRO A 73 13.98 -17.68 -5.81
CA PRO A 73 13.77 -18.95 -5.14
C PRO A 73 13.65 -18.68 -3.62
N ASN A 74 12.48 -18.99 -3.06
CA ASN A 74 12.21 -19.20 -1.64
C ASN A 74 12.85 -18.26 -0.58
N ILE A 75 12.22 -17.11 -0.30
CA ILE A 75 12.46 -16.36 0.96
C ILE A 75 11.87 -17.12 2.16
N THR A 76 12.71 -17.90 2.85
CA THR A 76 12.48 -18.25 4.25
C THR A 76 13.36 -17.35 5.11
N HIS A 77 12.74 -16.36 5.74
CA HIS A 77 13.35 -15.41 6.68
C HIS A 77 14.50 -14.52 6.16
N TYR A 78 14.63 -13.38 6.84
CA TYR A 78 15.77 -12.48 6.98
C TYR A 78 17.17 -13.08 6.69
N SER A 79 17.47 -13.44 5.45
CA SER A 79 18.69 -14.15 5.08
C SER A 79 19.23 -13.66 3.74
N LEU A 80 20.22 -12.75 3.84
CA LEU A 80 21.56 -12.71 3.21
C LEU A 80 21.89 -13.65 2.01
N TYR A 81 20.97 -13.97 1.11
CA TYR A 81 21.33 -14.62 -0.16
C TYR A 81 21.60 -13.58 -1.24
N GLU A 82 22.56 -13.89 -2.12
CA GLU A 82 23.03 -13.03 -3.21
C GLU A 82 21.86 -12.39 -3.97
N PHE A 83 21.91 -11.06 -3.99
CA PHE A 83 20.86 -10.20 -4.49
C PHE A 83 20.76 -10.36 -6.02
N PRO A 84 19.57 -10.29 -6.62
CA PRO A 84 19.46 -10.03 -8.04
C PRO A 84 20.23 -8.76 -8.38
N GLU A 85 21.00 -8.78 -9.46
CA GLU A 85 21.80 -7.64 -9.88
C GLU A 85 20.94 -6.38 -9.96
N LYS A 86 21.43 -5.27 -9.39
CA LYS A 86 20.75 -3.98 -9.47
C LYS A 86 20.50 -3.65 -10.94
N ALA A 87 19.28 -3.23 -11.25
CA ALA A 87 18.94 -2.78 -12.58
C ALA A 87 19.78 -1.54 -12.94
N GLN A 88 20.31 -1.50 -14.16
CA GLN A 88 21.27 -0.48 -14.58
C GLN A 88 20.65 0.92 -14.69
N ASN A 89 19.35 0.99 -14.96
CA ASN A 89 18.60 2.22 -15.13
C ASN A 89 17.46 2.33 -14.08
N PRO A 90 16.91 3.54 -13.85
CA PRO A 90 15.68 3.70 -13.09
C PRO A 90 14.50 2.97 -13.74
N LEU A 91 13.51 2.55 -12.94
CA LEU A 91 12.24 2.05 -13.46
C LEU A 91 11.44 3.17 -14.11
N ILE A 92 11.47 4.38 -13.54
CA ILE A 92 10.62 5.48 -13.98
C ILE A 92 11.47 6.56 -14.66
N GLU A 93 11.26 6.74 -15.96
CA GLU A 93 11.93 7.76 -16.76
C GLU A 93 10.96 8.87 -17.12
N ILE A 94 11.29 10.11 -16.76
CA ILE A 94 10.49 11.30 -17.09
C ILE A 94 10.94 11.84 -18.45
N LYS A 95 10.07 11.66 -19.45
CA LYS A 95 10.25 12.17 -20.82
C LYS A 95 9.98 13.67 -20.91
N ASP A 96 8.99 14.15 -20.17
CA ASP A 96 8.62 15.57 -20.13
C ASP A 96 8.37 16.03 -18.68
N LYS A 97 9.17 17.01 -18.26
CA LYS A 97 9.12 17.61 -16.91
C LYS A 97 7.85 18.42 -16.65
N SER A 98 7.06 18.73 -17.68
CA SER A 98 5.75 19.37 -17.50
C SER A 98 4.76 18.50 -16.70
N LEU A 99 5.06 17.20 -16.54
CA LEU A 99 4.42 16.32 -15.54
C LEU A 99 4.36 16.97 -14.14
N TYR A 100 5.44 17.64 -13.73
CA TYR A 100 5.54 18.28 -12.42
C TYR A 100 4.65 19.52 -12.29
N ASN A 101 4.03 19.98 -13.38
CA ASN A 101 3.04 21.06 -13.37
C ASN A 101 1.60 20.54 -13.30
N VAL A 102 1.38 19.24 -13.49
CA VAL A 102 0.06 18.62 -13.33
C VAL A 102 -0.39 18.78 -11.89
N SER A 103 -1.55 19.38 -11.69
CA SER A 103 -1.88 20.00 -10.40
C SER A 103 -1.96 19.00 -9.23
N THR A 104 -2.50 17.80 -9.45
CA THR A 104 -2.61 16.74 -8.43
C THR A 104 -1.26 16.06 -8.19
N VAL A 105 -0.50 15.77 -9.25
CA VAL A 105 0.87 15.22 -9.19
C VAL A 105 1.79 16.15 -8.41
N ARG A 106 1.80 17.44 -8.74
CA ARG A 106 2.60 18.45 -8.05
C ARG A 106 2.23 18.54 -6.58
N ALA A 107 0.94 18.58 -6.27
CA ALA A 107 0.48 18.69 -4.89
C ALA A 107 0.87 17.48 -4.04
N LEU A 108 0.86 16.27 -4.63
CA LEU A 108 1.32 15.04 -3.99
C LEU A 108 2.84 15.02 -3.79
N LEU A 109 3.62 15.30 -4.84
CA LEU A 109 5.09 15.34 -4.77
C LEU A 109 5.61 16.37 -3.75
N GLU A 110 4.99 17.55 -3.68
CA GLU A 110 5.36 18.58 -2.69
C GLU A 110 5.01 18.17 -1.24
N LEU A 111 4.17 17.15 -1.05
CA LEU A 111 3.77 16.67 0.26
C LEU A 111 4.74 15.60 0.82
N PHE A 112 5.31 14.75 -0.04
CA PHE A 112 6.22 13.66 0.37
C PHE A 112 7.37 14.06 1.31
N PRO A 113 8.12 15.16 1.07
CA PRO A 113 9.25 15.54 1.94
C PRO A 113 8.85 15.92 3.37
N HIS A 114 7.55 16.04 3.66
CA HIS A 114 7.05 16.45 4.97
C HIS A 114 6.62 15.27 5.87
N PHE A 115 6.85 14.04 5.42
CA PHE A 115 6.64 12.83 6.19
C PHE A 115 7.98 12.23 6.61
N ASN A 116 8.04 11.72 7.83
CA ASN A 116 9.21 10.99 8.30
C ASN A 116 8.96 9.50 8.08
N PRO A 117 9.77 8.81 7.26
CA PRO A 117 9.59 7.39 7.02
C PRO A 117 9.89 6.50 8.25
N ASP A 118 10.61 6.99 9.27
CA ASP A 118 10.88 6.22 10.49
C ASP A 118 9.67 6.20 11.42
N ILE A 119 9.11 5.01 11.60
CA ILE A 119 7.89 4.79 12.39
C ILE A 119 8.09 4.97 13.89
N ASN A 120 9.35 5.04 14.35
CA ASN A 120 9.70 5.31 15.73
C ASN A 120 9.82 6.81 16.00
N ALA A 121 9.86 7.64 14.96
CA ALA A 121 9.86 9.09 15.10
C ALA A 121 8.44 9.62 15.39
N TYR A 122 8.37 10.71 16.15
CA TYR A 122 7.10 11.40 16.38
C TYR A 122 6.60 12.05 15.09
N GLU A 123 5.30 11.89 14.83
CA GLU A 123 4.65 12.58 13.72
C GLU A 123 4.54 14.09 14.02
N ILE A 124 5.12 14.91 13.13
CA ILE A 124 5.15 16.38 13.27
C ILE A 124 4.16 17.00 12.28
N ASN A 125 2.96 17.30 12.78
CA ASN A 125 1.91 17.96 11.99
C ASN A 125 2.10 19.49 11.89
N SER A 126 3.23 19.92 11.35
CA SER A 126 3.61 21.34 11.23
C SER A 126 2.57 22.16 10.48
N ARG A 127 2.55 23.49 10.69
CA ARG A 127 1.66 24.40 9.94
C ARG A 127 1.82 24.25 8.43
N ARG A 128 3.05 24.00 7.95
CA ARG A 128 3.32 23.78 6.53
C ARG A 128 2.73 22.44 6.06
N LYS A 129 2.98 21.34 6.78
CA LYS A 129 2.40 20.02 6.45
C LYS A 129 0.87 20.08 6.38
N ARG A 130 0.21 20.72 7.35
CA ARG A 130 -1.25 20.93 7.33
C ARG A 130 -1.75 21.67 6.08
N LYS A 131 -1.06 22.75 5.69
CA LYS A 131 -1.40 23.49 4.45
C LYS A 131 -1.24 22.63 3.21
N LEU A 132 -0.18 21.81 3.15
CA LEU A 132 0.10 20.95 2.00
C LEU A 132 -0.91 19.80 1.90
N LYS A 133 -1.28 19.17 3.03
CA LYS A 133 -2.37 18.18 3.10
C LYS A 133 -3.69 18.78 2.58
N LYS A 134 -4.06 19.98 3.06
CA LYS A 134 -5.25 20.70 2.59
C LYS A 134 -5.20 20.98 1.09
N ARG A 135 -4.04 21.42 0.59
CA ARG A 135 -3.87 21.70 -0.83
C ARG A 135 -3.98 20.44 -1.68
N PHE A 136 -3.36 19.32 -1.27
CA PHE A 136 -3.47 18.04 -1.98
C PHE A 136 -4.92 17.58 -2.06
N LEU A 137 -5.62 17.47 -0.92
CA LEU A 137 -7.03 17.06 -0.89
C LEU A 137 -7.92 17.99 -1.70
N ASN A 138 -7.76 19.32 -1.58
CA ASN A 138 -8.51 20.25 -2.42
C ASN A 138 -8.26 20.03 -3.91
N LYS A 139 -7.03 19.73 -4.33
CA LYS A 139 -6.73 19.48 -5.76
C LYS A 139 -7.38 18.20 -6.26
N VAL A 140 -7.28 17.10 -5.52
CA VAL A 140 -7.90 15.83 -5.94
C VAL A 140 -9.43 15.90 -5.84
N CYS A 141 -10.02 16.48 -4.79
CA CYS A 141 -11.48 16.57 -4.65
C CYS A 141 -12.18 17.37 -5.76
N ASN A 142 -11.46 18.27 -6.43
CA ASN A 142 -11.99 19.03 -7.56
C ASN A 142 -11.87 18.30 -8.91
N THR A 143 -11.36 17.07 -8.95
CA THR A 143 -11.31 16.28 -10.19
C THR A 143 -12.65 15.58 -10.44
N PRO A 144 -12.99 15.31 -11.72
CA PRO A 144 -14.21 14.58 -12.06
C PRO A 144 -14.32 13.20 -11.38
N VAL A 145 -13.18 12.51 -11.24
CA VAL A 145 -13.07 11.21 -10.55
C VAL A 145 -13.56 11.33 -9.11
N MET A 146 -13.02 12.30 -8.36
CA MET A 146 -13.36 12.44 -6.94
C MET A 146 -14.76 13.01 -6.72
N GLN A 147 -15.27 13.84 -7.65
CA GLN A 147 -16.65 14.32 -7.64
C GLN A 147 -17.65 13.17 -7.87
N LYS A 148 -17.36 12.25 -8.79
CA LYS A 148 -18.18 11.05 -9.00
C LYS A 148 -18.21 10.16 -7.76
N MET A 149 -17.08 9.96 -7.09
CA MET A 149 -17.04 9.24 -5.81
C MET A 149 -17.84 9.97 -4.71
N GLN A 150 -17.77 11.30 -4.66
CA GLN A 150 -18.53 12.09 -3.68
C GLN A 150 -20.03 11.89 -3.86
N GLN A 151 -20.53 11.96 -5.10
CA GLN A 151 -21.93 11.71 -5.42
C GLN A 151 -22.36 10.30 -4.99
N PHE A 152 -21.50 9.30 -5.23
CA PHE A 152 -21.74 7.94 -4.76
C PHE A 152 -21.83 7.87 -3.23
N PHE A 153 -20.92 8.51 -2.49
CA PHE A 153 -20.97 8.55 -1.03
C PHE A 153 -22.21 9.25 -0.48
N ILE A 154 -22.67 10.34 -1.10
CA ILE A 154 -23.94 10.99 -0.73
C ILE A 154 -25.10 10.01 -0.93
N LYS A 155 -25.16 9.33 -2.09
CA LYS A 155 -26.20 8.32 -2.38
C LYS A 155 -26.20 7.16 -1.39
N LYS A 156 -25.03 6.73 -0.92
CA LYS A 156 -24.88 5.66 0.09
C LYS A 156 -25.05 6.15 1.53
N GLY A 157 -25.27 7.45 1.74
CA GLY A 157 -25.45 8.06 3.07
C GLY A 157 -24.17 8.19 3.89
N GLU A 158 -23.00 8.08 3.26
CA GLU A 158 -21.70 8.25 3.91
C GLU A 158 -21.31 9.74 4.01
N LEU A 159 -21.86 10.59 3.15
CA LEU A 159 -21.78 12.05 3.21
C LEU A 159 -23.20 12.65 3.22
N LYS A 160 -23.38 13.77 3.91
CA LYS A 160 -24.65 14.49 4.02
C LYS A 160 -24.88 15.44 2.86
N SER A 161 -23.81 16.01 2.30
CA SER A 161 -23.88 17.01 1.24
C SER A 161 -22.71 16.94 0.28
N ASP A 162 -22.79 17.72 -0.79
CA ASP A 162 -21.72 17.94 -1.78
C ASP A 162 -20.73 19.04 -1.36
N LEU A 163 -20.84 19.57 -0.14
CA LEU A 163 -19.93 20.59 0.37
C LEU A 163 -18.49 20.08 0.41
N LEU A 164 -17.59 20.82 -0.26
CA LEU A 164 -16.16 20.47 -0.34
C LEU A 164 -15.51 20.35 1.04
N GLU A 165 -15.93 21.16 2.02
CA GLU A 165 -15.39 21.10 3.38
C GLU A 165 -15.77 19.81 4.12
N GLU A 166 -16.99 19.32 3.92
CA GLU A 166 -17.44 18.04 4.49
C GLU A 166 -16.62 16.89 3.90
N TYR A 167 -16.48 16.87 2.58
CA TYR A 167 -15.72 15.82 1.89
C TYR A 167 -14.23 15.88 2.22
N PHE A 168 -13.66 17.09 2.30
CA PHE A 168 -12.30 17.32 2.78
C PHE A 168 -12.10 16.74 4.18
N THR A 169 -13.00 17.04 5.11
CA THR A 169 -12.92 16.55 6.50
C THR A 169 -13.00 15.03 6.54
N PHE A 170 -13.95 14.44 5.81
CA PHE A 170 -14.09 12.98 5.69
C PHE A 170 -12.80 12.30 5.22
N LEU A 171 -12.20 12.78 4.14
CA LEU A 171 -10.94 12.22 3.61
C LEU A 171 -9.75 12.53 4.53
N SER A 172 -9.72 13.71 5.14
CA SER A 172 -8.66 14.12 6.06
C SER A 172 -8.62 13.21 7.29
N ASP A 173 -9.77 12.98 7.92
CA ASP A 173 -9.89 12.14 9.11
C ASP A 173 -9.57 10.68 8.79
N MET A 174 -9.92 10.22 7.58
CA MET A 174 -9.65 8.85 7.16
C MET A 174 -8.17 8.63 6.86
N TRP A 175 -7.55 9.51 6.06
CA TRP A 175 -6.22 9.28 5.50
C TRP A 175 -5.09 9.91 6.30
N PHE A 176 -5.33 11.07 6.93
CA PHE A 176 -4.27 11.88 7.55
C PHE A 176 -4.36 11.99 9.06
N GLU A 177 -5.37 11.38 9.70
CA GLU A 177 -5.43 11.30 11.15
C GLU A 177 -4.33 10.37 11.64
N PRO A 178 -3.42 10.86 12.50
CA PRO A 178 -2.25 10.09 12.86
C PRO A 178 -2.57 9.15 14.03
N PHE A 179 -1.95 7.99 14.06
CA PHE A 179 -2.18 6.94 15.04
C PHE A 179 -0.90 6.38 15.65
N LYS A 180 -1.09 5.65 16.74
CA LYS A 180 -0.04 4.83 17.38
C LYS A 180 0.04 3.49 16.67
N ARG A 181 1.24 3.11 16.25
CA ARG A 181 1.47 1.85 15.53
C ARG A 181 1.45 0.61 16.42
N HIS A 182 1.84 0.77 17.70
CA HIS A 182 1.81 -0.30 18.69
C HIS A 182 0.94 0.12 19.88
N THR A 183 0.13 -0.80 20.40
CA THR A 183 -0.78 -0.56 21.55
C THR A 183 -0.07 0.05 22.75
N HIS A 184 1.18 -0.33 22.97
CA HIS A 184 2.01 0.15 24.09
C HIS A 184 2.94 1.31 23.73
N SER A 185 2.94 1.78 22.47
CA SER A 185 3.73 2.95 22.10
C SER A 185 3.16 4.21 22.76
N GLN A 186 4.04 5.06 23.28
CA GLN A 186 3.65 6.38 23.76
C GLN A 186 3.54 7.40 22.62
N HIS A 187 4.15 7.14 21.45
CA HIS A 187 4.21 8.07 20.33
C HIS A 187 3.20 7.74 19.22
N VAL A 188 2.63 8.80 18.66
CA VAL A 188 1.87 8.81 17.42
C VAL A 188 2.87 9.04 16.29
N SER A 189 2.91 8.15 15.29
CA SER A 189 4.00 8.14 14.30
C SER A 189 3.59 7.88 12.86
N SER A 190 2.35 7.49 12.61
CA SER A 190 1.92 7.04 11.27
C SER A 190 0.50 7.47 10.97
N SER A 191 0.10 7.43 9.69
CA SER A 191 -1.24 7.68 9.21
C SER A 191 -1.55 6.73 8.05
N GLY A 192 -2.84 6.57 7.71
CA GLY A 192 -3.25 5.73 6.58
C GLY A 192 -2.59 6.15 5.25
N PHE A 193 -2.38 7.45 5.09
CA PHE A 193 -1.72 8.03 3.94
C PHE A 193 -0.23 7.67 3.88
N GLU A 194 0.50 7.78 4.99
CA GLU A 194 1.93 7.40 5.06
C GLU A 194 2.12 5.93 4.70
N HIS A 195 1.29 5.06 5.25
CA HIS A 195 1.42 3.63 4.98
C HIS A 195 1.06 3.23 3.54
N THR A 196 0.13 3.95 2.91
CA THR A 196 -0.43 3.57 1.60
C THR A 196 0.26 4.27 0.44
N PHE A 197 0.46 5.59 0.55
CA PHE A 197 0.98 6.44 -0.53
C PHE A 197 2.48 6.72 -0.41
N LEU A 198 3.09 6.38 0.72
CA LEU A 198 4.55 6.46 0.93
C LEU A 198 5.08 5.06 1.26
N ALA A 199 6.30 5.02 1.79
CA ALA A 199 6.88 3.87 2.46
C ALA A 199 7.33 4.28 3.85
N GLU A 200 7.26 3.34 4.77
CA GLU A 200 7.69 3.52 6.15
C GLU A 200 8.69 2.42 6.52
N TYR A 201 9.54 2.64 7.52
CA TYR A 201 10.41 1.61 8.05
C TYR A 201 10.47 1.60 9.58
N SER A 202 10.65 0.40 10.15
CA SER A 202 11.20 0.23 11.49
C SER A 202 12.65 -0.19 11.38
N LYS A 203 13.50 0.38 12.23
CA LYS A 203 14.85 -0.13 12.48
C LYS A 203 14.97 -0.51 13.95
N ASN A 204 15.47 -1.72 14.21
CA ASN A 204 16.06 -2.08 15.49
C ASN A 204 17.52 -2.48 15.27
N ASP A 205 18.24 -2.81 16.34
CA ASP A 205 19.69 -3.08 16.29
C ASP A 205 20.09 -4.23 15.34
N THR A 206 19.14 -5.06 14.94
CA THR A 206 19.40 -6.29 14.17
C THR A 206 18.67 -6.37 12.83
N HIS A 207 17.57 -5.62 12.65
CA HIS A 207 16.70 -5.74 11.50
C HIS A 207 16.07 -4.40 11.10
N ILE A 208 16.05 -4.13 9.80
CA ILE A 208 15.21 -3.09 9.18
C ILE A 208 14.04 -3.79 8.49
N ARG A 209 12.85 -3.20 8.61
CA ARG A 209 11.65 -3.66 7.92
C ARG A 209 10.95 -2.49 7.28
N VAL A 210 10.65 -2.62 5.99
CA VAL A 210 9.90 -1.64 5.20
C VAL A 210 8.45 -2.06 5.05
N TYR A 211 7.56 -1.09 5.10
CA TYR A 211 6.11 -1.24 5.00
C TYR A 211 5.55 -0.30 3.92
N GLY A 212 4.41 -0.67 3.33
CA GLY A 212 3.77 0.14 2.29
C GLY A 212 4.53 0.11 0.96
N PHE A 213 4.82 1.26 0.38
CA PHE A 213 5.62 1.34 -0.86
C PHE A 213 4.90 0.83 -2.12
N HIS A 214 3.65 1.26 -2.31
CA HIS A 214 2.80 0.84 -3.44
C HIS A 214 2.48 1.96 -4.45
N ASN A 215 2.90 3.19 -4.18
CA ASN A 215 2.64 4.36 -5.03
C ASN A 215 3.81 4.69 -5.98
N TRP A 216 3.53 4.73 -7.29
CA TRP A 216 4.57 4.89 -8.31
C TRP A 216 5.21 6.28 -8.33
N LEU A 217 4.46 7.32 -7.94
CA LEU A 217 5.01 8.68 -7.81
C LEU A 217 5.97 8.80 -6.62
N TYR A 218 5.71 8.08 -5.53
CA TYR A 218 6.63 8.01 -4.39
C TYR A 218 7.89 7.20 -4.73
N PHE A 219 7.74 6.10 -5.48
CA PHE A 219 8.87 5.36 -6.03
C PHE A 219 9.74 6.26 -6.91
N HIS A 220 9.13 6.98 -7.85
CA HIS A 220 9.83 7.97 -8.68
C HIS A 220 10.53 9.04 -7.84
N TYR A 221 9.85 9.59 -6.84
CA TYR A 221 10.43 10.57 -5.92
C TYR A 221 11.70 10.00 -5.27
N LEU A 222 11.66 8.79 -4.72
CA LEU A 222 12.82 8.16 -4.11
C LEU A 222 13.93 7.79 -5.12
N GLU A 223 13.59 7.30 -6.32
CA GLU A 223 14.58 7.08 -7.40
C GLU A 223 15.31 8.36 -7.77
N SER A 224 14.62 9.51 -7.74
CA SER A 224 15.22 10.81 -8.01
C SER A 224 16.11 11.35 -6.89
N LEU A 225 15.94 10.83 -5.66
CA LEU A 225 16.80 11.13 -4.52
C LEU A 225 17.97 10.15 -4.51
N ASN A 226 19.07 10.59 -5.11
CA ASN A 226 20.32 9.86 -5.32
C ASN A 226 20.64 8.81 -4.22
N GLN A 227 20.67 7.53 -4.61
CA GLN A 227 21.05 6.35 -3.81
C GLN A 227 20.12 5.89 -2.67
N SER A 228 18.94 6.49 -2.48
CA SER A 228 18.04 6.02 -1.42
C SER A 228 17.29 4.72 -1.75
N LEU A 229 17.08 4.44 -3.04
CA LEU A 229 16.30 3.32 -3.57
C LEU A 229 17.06 2.62 -4.70
N ALA A 230 17.16 1.30 -4.65
CA ALA A 230 17.67 0.48 -5.74
C ALA A 230 16.53 -0.35 -6.36
N TYR A 231 16.35 -0.22 -7.67
CA TYR A 231 15.46 -1.06 -8.46
C TYR A 231 16.19 -2.34 -8.90
N HIS A 232 15.57 -3.50 -8.72
CA HIS A 232 16.14 -4.82 -9.03
C HIS A 232 15.31 -5.60 -10.06
N GLY A 233 14.54 -4.93 -10.91
CA GLY A 233 13.68 -5.58 -11.90
C GLY A 233 12.27 -5.91 -11.39
N HIS A 234 11.52 -6.68 -12.17
CA HIS A 234 10.10 -7.00 -11.91
C HIS A 234 9.85 -8.50 -11.88
N SER A 235 8.94 -9.00 -11.03
CA SER A 235 8.52 -10.42 -11.08
C SER A 235 7.36 -10.64 -12.05
N ARG A 236 6.39 -9.72 -12.05
CA ARG A 236 5.15 -9.83 -12.81
C ARG A 236 4.74 -8.44 -13.29
N ARG A 237 4.13 -8.39 -14.47
CA ARG A 237 3.49 -7.20 -15.03
C ARG A 237 2.35 -7.60 -15.94
N ARG A 238 1.30 -6.79 -15.98
CA ARG A 238 0.27 -6.88 -17.01
C ARG A 238 -0.35 -5.51 -17.25
N ALA A 239 -0.72 -5.26 -18.50
CA ALA A 239 -1.54 -4.11 -18.85
C ALA A 239 -2.92 -4.24 -18.19
N ILE A 240 -3.45 -3.11 -17.73
CA ILE A 240 -4.82 -2.97 -17.25
C ILE A 240 -5.45 -1.75 -17.94
N GLY A 241 -6.76 -1.78 -18.15
CA GLY A 241 -7.47 -0.78 -18.94
C GLY A 241 -7.70 -1.22 -20.39
N ASN A 242 -8.56 -0.47 -21.09
CA ASN A 242 -8.94 -0.70 -22.49
C ASN A 242 -8.54 0.47 -23.42
N ASN A 243 -7.86 1.47 -22.89
CA ASN A 243 -7.46 2.64 -23.66
C ASN A 243 -6.00 2.49 -24.07
N GLU A 244 -5.75 2.32 -25.37
CA GLU A 244 -4.40 2.18 -25.94
C GLU A 244 -3.49 3.39 -25.66
N SER A 245 -4.07 4.55 -25.30
CA SER A 245 -3.33 5.76 -24.91
C SER A 245 -3.17 5.92 -23.38
N ARG A 246 -3.72 5.00 -22.58
CA ARG A 246 -3.65 4.97 -21.10
C ARG A 246 -3.46 3.54 -20.62
N THR A 247 -2.31 2.97 -20.95
CA THR A 247 -1.94 1.65 -20.47
C THR A 247 -1.37 1.77 -19.08
N LEU A 248 -2.26 1.63 -18.09
CA LEU A 248 -1.86 1.37 -16.72
C LEU A 248 -1.15 0.01 -16.67
N GLN A 249 -0.12 -0.11 -15.83
CA GLN A 249 0.60 -1.37 -15.66
C GLN A 249 0.53 -1.79 -14.20
N LEU A 250 -0.28 -2.81 -13.92
CA LEU A 250 -0.15 -3.53 -12.65
C LEU A 250 1.21 -4.23 -12.71
N THR A 251 2.11 -3.95 -11.75
CA THR A 251 3.52 -4.41 -11.72
C THR A 251 3.97 -4.79 -10.31
N ASN A 252 4.61 -5.95 -10.16
CA ASN A 252 5.32 -6.33 -8.93
C ASN A 252 6.80 -6.00 -9.12
N VAL A 253 7.27 -5.04 -8.33
CA VAL A 253 8.61 -4.46 -8.40
C VAL A 253 9.48 -5.02 -7.28
N PHE A 254 10.70 -5.46 -7.61
CA PHE A 254 11.74 -5.73 -6.62
C PHE A 254 12.55 -4.46 -6.37
N MET A 255 12.72 -4.14 -5.09
CA MET A 255 13.43 -2.95 -4.67
C MET A 255 14.20 -3.18 -3.38
N ASP A 256 15.22 -2.37 -3.18
CA ASP A 256 15.93 -2.22 -1.91
C ASP A 256 15.84 -0.76 -1.48
N TRP A 257 15.35 -0.53 -0.26
CA TRP A 257 15.27 0.78 0.36
C TRP A 257 15.62 0.66 1.83
N GLN A 258 16.55 1.50 2.30
CA GLN A 258 17.06 1.43 3.69
C GLN A 258 17.67 0.06 4.03
N ASP A 259 18.42 -0.52 3.11
CA ASP A 259 19.02 -1.86 3.24
C ASP A 259 17.99 -2.97 3.52
N CYS A 260 16.75 -2.76 3.05
CA CYS A 260 15.65 -3.68 3.21
C CYS A 260 15.06 -4.01 1.84
N GLN A 261 15.28 -5.25 1.42
CA GLN A 261 14.70 -5.80 0.20
C GLN A 261 13.20 -6.02 0.34
N ARG A 262 12.45 -5.68 -0.71
CA ARG A 262 11.00 -5.76 -0.74
C ARG A 262 10.48 -6.05 -2.14
N VAL A 263 9.33 -6.73 -2.19
CA VAL A 263 8.50 -6.83 -3.38
C VAL A 263 7.23 -6.01 -3.15
N GLY A 264 7.01 -4.99 -3.96
CA GLY A 264 5.84 -4.13 -3.89
C GLY A 264 4.98 -4.24 -5.15
N GLY A 265 3.69 -4.52 -4.98
CA GLY A 265 2.69 -4.41 -6.04
C GLY A 265 2.27 -2.95 -6.24
N MET A 266 2.24 -2.48 -7.48
CA MET A 266 1.93 -1.08 -7.82
C MET A 266 1.09 -1.03 -9.09
N ILE A 267 0.24 -0.01 -9.22
CA ILE A 267 -0.38 0.35 -10.51
C ILE A 267 0.41 1.52 -11.09
N LEU A 268 1.29 1.24 -12.05
CA LEU A 268 2.09 2.28 -12.69
C LEU A 268 1.22 3.09 -13.65
N GLY A 269 1.35 4.41 -13.58
CA GLY A 269 0.66 5.36 -14.46
C GLY A 269 -0.75 5.75 -13.99
N ILE A 270 -1.19 5.29 -12.82
CA ILE A 270 -2.47 5.72 -12.23
C ILE A 270 -2.38 7.17 -11.73
N SER A 271 -3.45 7.96 -11.85
CA SER A 271 -3.46 9.31 -11.28
C SER A 271 -3.61 9.29 -9.74
N PRO A 272 -3.08 10.31 -9.04
CA PRO A 272 -3.28 10.45 -7.59
C PRO A 272 -4.75 10.38 -7.16
N GLU A 273 -5.64 11.02 -7.92
CA GLU A 273 -7.06 11.08 -7.66
C GLU A 273 -7.77 9.74 -7.91
N LEU A 274 -7.41 8.99 -8.95
CA LEU A 274 -7.98 7.66 -9.19
C LEU A 274 -7.50 6.67 -8.14
N GLU A 275 -6.21 6.63 -7.82
CA GLU A 275 -5.67 5.74 -6.78
C GLU A 275 -6.32 6.01 -5.41
N LEU A 276 -6.44 7.29 -5.02
CA LEU A 276 -7.13 7.68 -3.79
C LEU A 276 -8.60 7.26 -3.77
N ALA A 277 -9.32 7.43 -4.89
CA ALA A 277 -10.73 7.04 -4.98
C ALA A 277 -10.90 5.53 -4.83
N LEU A 278 -10.14 4.72 -5.59
CA LEU A 278 -10.20 3.27 -5.55
C LEU A 278 -9.89 2.73 -4.14
N TYR A 279 -8.82 3.24 -3.51
CA TYR A 279 -8.44 2.79 -2.17
C TYR A 279 -9.48 3.19 -1.12
N THR A 280 -10.05 4.40 -1.22
CA THR A 280 -11.11 4.86 -0.31
C THR A 280 -12.35 3.97 -0.44
N LEU A 281 -12.78 3.63 -1.66
CA LEU A 281 -13.91 2.71 -1.90
C LEU A 281 -13.66 1.33 -1.27
N CYS A 282 -12.45 0.79 -1.46
CA CYS A 282 -12.09 -0.53 -0.95
C CYS A 282 -12.02 -0.58 0.58
N ILE A 283 -11.49 0.45 1.24
CA ILE A 283 -11.55 0.57 2.71
C ILE A 283 -13.00 0.72 3.20
N MET A 284 -13.83 1.47 2.47
CA MET A 284 -15.20 1.72 2.92
C MET A 284 -16.08 0.48 2.83
N TYR A 285 -15.92 -0.34 1.79
CA TYR A 285 -16.87 -1.40 1.48
C TYR A 285 -16.30 -2.83 1.46
N ARG A 286 -14.97 -3.00 1.47
CA ARG A 286 -14.29 -4.31 1.35
C ARG A 286 -13.08 -4.44 2.29
N THR A 287 -13.03 -3.64 3.34
CA THR A 287 -11.98 -3.73 4.35
C THR A 287 -12.00 -5.11 5.02
N ASN A 288 -10.82 -5.68 5.24
CA ASN A 288 -10.63 -7.00 5.84
C ASN A 288 -11.38 -8.14 5.12
N ASP A 289 -11.88 -7.94 3.90
CA ASP A 289 -12.56 -8.97 3.13
C ASP A 289 -11.53 -10.04 2.69
N PRO A 290 -11.71 -11.33 3.06
CA PRO A 290 -10.88 -12.43 2.60
C PRO A 290 -10.73 -12.50 1.08
N ASP A 291 -11.75 -12.05 0.35
CA ASP A 291 -11.77 -12.02 -1.11
C ASP A 291 -11.23 -10.72 -1.72
N GLY A 292 -10.88 -9.76 -0.87
CA GLY A 292 -10.39 -8.46 -1.29
C GLY A 292 -11.45 -7.63 -2.03
N CYS A 293 -11.06 -6.43 -2.39
CA CYS A 293 -11.86 -5.51 -3.17
C CYS A 293 -11.61 -5.75 -4.66
N ARG A 294 -12.51 -6.52 -5.29
CA ARG A 294 -12.48 -6.79 -6.74
C ARG A 294 -13.14 -5.64 -7.48
N ILE A 295 -12.34 -4.89 -8.22
CA ILE A 295 -12.75 -3.75 -9.02
C ILE A 295 -12.46 -4.01 -10.50
N SER A 296 -12.96 -3.13 -11.38
CA SER A 296 -12.74 -3.24 -12.81
C SER A 296 -12.28 -1.90 -13.37
N LEU A 297 -11.20 -1.92 -14.16
CA LEU A 297 -10.62 -0.75 -14.82
C LEU A 297 -10.49 -1.04 -16.32
N GLY A 298 -11.35 -0.46 -17.15
CA GLY A 298 -11.40 -0.70 -18.58
C GLY A 298 -11.57 -2.19 -18.92
N GLY A 299 -12.46 -2.89 -18.22
CA GLY A 299 -12.72 -4.33 -18.37
C GLY A 299 -11.67 -5.24 -17.74
N SER A 300 -10.58 -4.69 -17.21
CA SER A 300 -9.57 -5.46 -16.49
C SER A 300 -9.93 -5.60 -15.01
N GLU A 301 -10.15 -6.82 -14.53
CA GLU A 301 -10.29 -7.06 -13.09
C GLU A 301 -8.99 -6.69 -12.37
N VAL A 302 -9.08 -5.94 -11.28
CA VAL A 302 -7.96 -5.64 -10.36
C VAL A 302 -8.43 -5.95 -8.94
N VAL A 303 -7.56 -6.58 -8.14
CA VAL A 303 -7.86 -6.85 -6.74
C VAL A 303 -7.04 -5.93 -5.86
N ILE A 304 -7.71 -5.22 -4.97
CA ILE A 304 -7.12 -4.36 -3.96
C ILE A 304 -7.35 -5.00 -2.58
N ARG A 305 -6.30 -5.13 -1.79
CA ARG A 305 -6.39 -5.47 -0.38
C ARG A 305 -6.50 -4.19 0.42
N ALA A 306 -7.42 -4.17 1.38
CA ALA A 306 -7.65 -3.05 2.27
C ALA A 306 -7.80 -3.58 3.69
N PHE A 307 -7.04 -3.03 4.63
CA PHE A 307 -7.01 -3.44 6.02
C PHE A 307 -7.20 -2.24 6.92
N GLU A 308 -8.02 -2.41 7.95
CA GLU A 308 -8.24 -1.41 9.00
C GLU A 308 -8.25 -2.05 10.37
N TYR A 309 -8.01 -1.23 11.38
CA TYR A 309 -8.13 -1.61 12.76
C TYR A 309 -8.75 -0.49 13.60
N TYR A 310 -9.21 -0.84 14.80
CA TYR A 310 -9.89 0.09 15.68
C TYR A 310 -9.15 0.28 17.00
N VAL A 311 -8.99 1.54 17.43
CA VAL A 311 -8.50 1.90 18.75
C VAL A 311 -9.54 2.78 19.44
N LYS A 312 -10.09 2.33 20.58
CA LYS A 312 -11.12 3.07 21.34
C LYS A 312 -12.28 3.58 20.46
N LYS A 313 -12.76 2.73 19.54
CA LYS A 313 -13.82 3.01 18.54
C LYS A 313 -13.43 3.97 17.41
N GLN A 314 -12.22 4.54 17.42
CA GLN A 314 -11.68 5.26 16.26
C GLN A 314 -11.11 4.26 15.25
N ARG A 315 -11.40 4.47 13.96
CA ARG A 315 -10.93 3.65 12.85
C ARG A 315 -9.62 4.21 12.29
N TYR A 316 -8.70 3.32 11.94
CA TYR A 316 -7.46 3.66 11.25
C TYR A 316 -7.19 2.68 10.11
N ILE A 317 -6.71 3.22 8.99
CA ILE A 317 -6.24 2.40 7.87
C ILE A 317 -4.90 1.77 8.28
N SER A 318 -4.84 0.44 8.20
CA SER A 318 -3.59 -0.31 8.35
C SER A 318 -2.82 -0.26 7.04
N SER A 319 -3.43 -0.69 5.93
CA SER A 319 -2.76 -0.76 4.63
C SER A 319 -3.77 -0.92 3.49
N VAL A 320 -3.44 -0.39 2.31
CA VAL A 320 -4.19 -0.62 1.07
C VAL A 320 -3.23 -0.78 -0.09
N PHE A 321 -3.39 -1.83 -0.89
CA PHE A 321 -2.50 -2.08 -2.02
C PHE A 321 -3.09 -3.03 -3.05
N PRO A 322 -2.69 -2.91 -4.33
CA PRO A 322 -3.10 -3.83 -5.38
C PRO A 322 -2.32 -5.13 -5.28
N VAL A 323 -2.94 -6.25 -5.66
CA VAL A 323 -2.29 -7.57 -5.67
C VAL A 323 -2.38 -8.23 -7.05
N PHE A 324 -1.33 -8.96 -7.41
CA PHE A 324 -1.31 -9.78 -8.63
C PHE A 324 -1.96 -11.14 -8.45
N ASP A 325 -1.53 -11.86 -7.43
CA ASP A 325 -1.95 -13.23 -7.21
C ASP A 325 -3.02 -13.21 -6.13
N TYR A 326 -4.26 -13.08 -6.57
CA TYR A 326 -5.38 -13.25 -5.68
C TYR A 326 -5.41 -14.69 -5.15
N ARG A 327 -5.27 -14.84 -3.84
CA ARG A 327 -5.72 -16.01 -3.09
C ARG A 327 -6.58 -15.54 -1.93
N PRO A 328 -7.73 -16.19 -1.65
CA PRO A 328 -8.55 -15.86 -0.49
C PRO A 328 -7.69 -15.89 0.79
N TRP A 329 -7.78 -14.84 1.61
CA TRP A 329 -6.97 -14.74 2.82
C TRP A 329 -7.70 -15.36 4.00
N ASN A 330 -7.20 -16.49 4.50
CA ASN A 330 -7.73 -17.10 5.72
C ASN A 330 -7.14 -16.42 6.96
N LEU A 331 -7.87 -15.45 7.52
CA LEU A 331 -7.59 -14.83 8.84
C LEU A 331 -7.65 -15.83 10.02
N SER A 332 -8.09 -17.06 9.79
CA SER A 332 -8.18 -18.12 10.81
C SER A 332 -6.84 -18.68 11.27
N VAL A 333 -5.73 -18.36 10.61
CA VAL A 333 -4.38 -18.81 11.03
C VAL A 333 -3.82 -17.94 12.18
N THR A 334 -4.43 -16.79 12.46
CA THR A 334 -3.96 -15.86 13.52
C THR A 334 -4.54 -16.13 14.92
N THR A 335 -5.43 -17.11 15.11
CA THR A 335 -6.04 -17.40 16.43
C THR A 335 -5.45 -18.62 17.14
N THR A 336 -4.52 -19.36 16.53
CA THR A 336 -3.76 -20.36 17.30
C THR A 336 -2.81 -19.63 18.24
N ARG A 337 -3.18 -19.58 19.52
CA ARG A 337 -2.29 -19.20 20.63
C ARG A 337 -0.90 -19.74 20.34
N ARG A 338 0.11 -18.86 20.26
CA ARG A 338 1.51 -19.30 20.26
C ARG A 338 1.66 -20.29 21.43
N PRO A 339 2.21 -21.50 21.21
CA PRO A 339 2.57 -22.38 22.31
C PRO A 339 3.42 -21.57 23.29
N ARG A 340 3.08 -21.59 24.58
CA ARG A 340 3.96 -20.98 25.58
C ARG A 340 5.33 -21.64 25.43
N PRO A 341 6.43 -20.89 25.37
CA PRO A 341 7.74 -21.50 25.47
C PRO A 341 7.77 -22.34 26.75
N PRO A 342 8.31 -23.58 26.70
CA PRO A 342 8.46 -24.38 27.89
C PRO A 342 9.25 -23.57 28.92
N LYS A 343 8.79 -23.56 30.17
CA LYS A 343 9.54 -22.96 31.27
C LYS A 343 10.92 -23.61 31.28
N LEU A 344 11.96 -22.82 31.01
CA LEU A 344 13.33 -23.19 31.34
C LEU A 344 13.37 -23.38 32.85
N THR A 345 13.33 -24.63 33.30
CA THR A 345 13.70 -24.98 34.66
C THR A 345 15.20 -24.77 34.77
N GLU A 346 15.61 -23.84 35.62
CA GLU A 346 17.02 -23.65 35.98
C GLU A 346 17.63 -25.00 36.40
N PRO A 347 18.86 -25.33 35.95
CA PRO A 347 19.55 -26.51 36.43
C PRO A 347 19.81 -26.34 37.93
N LYS A 348 19.26 -27.26 38.74
CA LYS A 348 19.57 -27.35 40.17
C LYS A 348 21.07 -27.50 40.34
N SER A 349 21.68 -26.59 41.11
CA SER A 349 23.05 -26.72 41.59
C SER A 349 23.14 -28.01 42.42
N MET A 350 23.82 -29.01 41.87
CA MET A 350 24.24 -30.20 42.60
C MET A 350 25.61 -29.89 43.15
N PHE A 351 25.73 -29.61 44.46
CA PHE A 351 26.84 -30.02 45.32
C PHE A 351 26.50 -29.71 46.79
N MET A 352 26.21 -30.77 47.56
CA MET A 352 26.55 -30.87 48.97
C MET A 352 27.24 -32.23 49.11
N PHE A 353 28.57 -32.23 49.01
CA PHE A 353 29.53 -32.54 50.06
C PHE A 353 30.92 -32.11 49.58
#